data_AF-A0A183J847-F1
#
_entry.id   AF-A0A183J847-F1
#
_cell.length_a   1.000
_cell.length_b   1.000
_cell.length_c   1.000
_cell.angle_alpha   90.00
_cell.angle_beta   90.00
_cell.angle_gamma   90.00
#
_symmetry.space_group_name_H-M   'P 1'
#
loop_
_entity.id
_entity.type
_entity.pdbx_description
1 polymer ?
#
loop_
_entity_poly.entity_id
_entity_poly.type
_entity_poly.pdbx_seq_one_letter_code
_entity_poly.pdbx_strand_id
1 'polypeptide(L)'
;MNTYRALASPSLICLSARDPIMYAFELSWELRRLSSIENQYKMEYQALSQKCQNFVVDLLDQIRGSDELEILLNYEPSDRWTVRERVVGERMELARLKLAVQFRQKRFVAHPNCQQLLTLIWYEGLPGFRRMNELFKVLLILIVSLCFPILSLFYLIAPRSTVGQFVRKPFIKFLCHAASYCTFIRKWSSLMIS
;
A
#
# COMPACT_ATOMS: atom_id res chain seq x y z
N MET A 1 -29.65 -2.91 -16.10
CA MET A 1 -29.23 -3.87 -15.05
C MET A 1 -28.62 -5.17 -15.58
N ASN A 2 -29.30 -5.93 -16.46
CA ASN A 2 -28.78 -7.21 -16.97
C ASN A 2 -27.42 -7.11 -17.67
N THR A 3 -27.14 -6.01 -18.38
CA THR A 3 -25.82 -5.73 -18.98
C THR A 3 -24.70 -5.72 -17.93
N TYR A 4 -24.89 -5.03 -16.80
CA TYR A 4 -23.89 -5.01 -15.72
C TYR A 4 -23.68 -6.37 -15.07
N ARG A 5 -24.73 -7.21 -14.98
CA ARG A 5 -24.59 -8.59 -14.50
C ARG A 5 -23.70 -9.42 -15.42
N ALA A 6 -23.84 -9.24 -16.74
CA ALA A 6 -23.01 -9.91 -17.73
C ALA A 6 -21.55 -9.42 -17.67
N LEU A 7 -21.34 -8.09 -17.65
CA LEU A 7 -20.00 -7.47 -17.57
C LEU A 7 -19.24 -7.85 -16.29
N ALA A 8 -19.94 -7.99 -15.16
CA ALA A 8 -19.36 -8.41 -13.89
C ALA A 8 -19.13 -9.93 -13.78
N SER A 9 -19.31 -10.70 -14.86
CA SER A 9 -19.06 -12.14 -14.86
C SER A 9 -17.55 -12.42 -14.94
N PRO A 10 -16.96 -13.16 -13.98
CA PRO A 10 -15.52 -13.49 -13.97
C PRO A 10 -15.02 -14.08 -15.29
N SER A 11 -15.76 -15.04 -15.85
CA SER A 11 -15.39 -15.69 -17.11
C SER A 11 -15.35 -14.69 -18.27
N LEU A 12 -16.31 -13.76 -18.33
CA LEU A 12 -16.34 -12.74 -19.37
C LEU A 12 -15.18 -11.75 -19.19
N ILE A 13 -14.91 -11.30 -17.97
CA ILE A 13 -13.77 -10.42 -17.66
C ILE A 13 -12.46 -11.07 -18.11
N CYS A 14 -12.21 -12.33 -17.76
CA CYS A 14 -10.99 -13.04 -18.17
C CYS A 14 -10.84 -13.17 -19.69
N LEU A 15 -11.95 -13.37 -20.41
CA LEU A 15 -11.91 -13.61 -21.86
C LEU A 15 -11.90 -12.32 -22.70
N SER A 16 -12.42 -11.22 -22.16
CA SER A 16 -12.62 -9.98 -22.94
C SER A 16 -11.70 -8.83 -22.54
N ALA A 17 -11.20 -8.80 -21.30
CA ALA A 17 -10.38 -7.69 -20.81
C ALA A 17 -8.89 -7.94 -21.05
N ARG A 18 -8.19 -6.94 -21.59
CA ARG A 18 -6.72 -6.96 -21.73
C ARG A 18 -6.01 -6.93 -20.39
N ASP A 19 -6.56 -6.19 -19.42
CA ASP A 19 -6.13 -6.16 -18.02
C ASP A 19 -7.35 -6.46 -17.12
N PRO A 20 -7.59 -7.75 -16.80
CA PRO A 20 -8.74 -8.19 -15.99
C PRO A 20 -8.82 -7.52 -14.61
N ILE A 21 -7.67 -7.23 -13.99
CA ILE A 21 -7.60 -6.63 -12.65
C ILE A 21 -8.01 -5.17 -12.70
N MET A 22 -7.44 -4.41 -13.63
CA MET A 22 -7.82 -3.00 -13.84
C MET A 22 -9.31 -2.90 -14.16
N TYR A 23 -9.79 -3.70 -15.11
CA TYR A 23 -11.18 -3.70 -15.52
C TYR A 23 -12.12 -3.97 -14.34
N ALA A 24 -11.81 -4.98 -13.51
CA ALA A 24 -12.61 -5.29 -12.33
C ALA A 24 -12.59 -4.16 -11.29
N PHE A 25 -11.46 -3.46 -11.11
CA PHE A 25 -11.38 -2.29 -10.23
C PHE A 25 -12.26 -1.15 -10.71
N GLU A 26 -12.17 -0.78 -11.98
CA GLU A 26 -12.99 0.27 -12.60
C GLU A 26 -14.48 -0.07 -12.54
N LEU A 27 -14.85 -1.28 -12.93
CA LEU A 27 -16.24 -1.73 -12.92
C LEU A 27 -16.80 -1.73 -11.49
N SER A 28 -16.04 -2.22 -10.51
CA SER A 28 -16.48 -2.21 -9.11
C SER A 28 -16.65 -0.78 -8.54
N TRP A 29 -15.85 0.17 -9.01
CA TRP A 29 -15.98 1.59 -8.65
C TRP A 29 -17.21 2.22 -9.28
N GLU A 30 -17.42 1.98 -10.57
CA GLU A 30 -18.57 2.48 -11.30
C GLU A 30 -19.88 1.95 -10.73
N LEU A 31 -19.95 0.66 -10.42
CA LEU A 31 -21.13 0.05 -9.78
C LEU A 31 -21.43 0.65 -8.40
N ARG A 32 -20.40 1.00 -7.60
CA ARG A 32 -20.62 1.72 -6.34
C ARG A 32 -21.15 3.12 -6.58
N ARG A 33 -20.63 3.84 -7.57
CA ARG A 33 -21.13 5.16 -7.96
C ARG A 33 -22.60 5.08 -8.37
N LEU A 34 -22.95 4.15 -9.24
CA LEU A 34 -24.33 3.91 -9.68
C LEU A 34 -25.24 3.55 -8.51
N SER A 35 -24.79 2.74 -7.55
CA SER A 35 -25.57 2.41 -6.34
C SER A 35 -25.92 3.63 -5.49
N SER A 36 -25.15 4.71 -5.58
CA SER A 36 -25.41 5.96 -4.85
C SER A 36 -26.35 6.91 -5.59
N ILE A 37 -26.45 6.77 -6.91
CA ILE A 37 -27.32 7.57 -7.77
C ILE A 37 -28.69 6.91 -7.89
N GLU A 38 -28.73 5.61 -8.17
CA GLU A 38 -29.95 4.84 -8.39
C GLU A 38 -30.36 4.07 -7.12
N ASN A 39 -31.28 4.63 -6.34
CA ASN A 39 -31.70 4.02 -5.09
C ASN A 39 -32.51 2.72 -5.28
N GLN A 40 -33.25 2.59 -6.40
CA GLN A 40 -34.12 1.44 -6.68
C GLN A 40 -33.36 0.12 -6.80
N TYR A 41 -32.14 0.14 -7.33
CA TYR A 41 -31.31 -1.06 -7.57
C TYR A 41 -30.02 -1.06 -6.74
N LYS A 42 -29.95 -0.21 -5.70
CA LYS A 42 -28.76 -0.01 -4.87
C LYS A 42 -28.13 -1.32 -4.38
N MET A 43 -28.95 -2.22 -3.84
CA MET A 43 -28.49 -3.51 -3.31
C MET A 43 -27.84 -4.39 -4.38
N GLU A 44 -28.43 -4.42 -5.57
CA GLU A 44 -27.93 -5.24 -6.65
C GLU A 44 -26.62 -4.68 -7.24
N TYR A 45 -26.50 -3.35 -7.38
CA TYR A 45 -25.24 -2.72 -7.79
C TYR A 45 -24.12 -2.97 -6.78
N GLN A 46 -24.43 -2.91 -5.48
CA GLN A 46 -23.47 -3.24 -4.43
C GLN A 46 -23.04 -4.71 -4.49
N ALA A 47 -23.96 -5.63 -4.73
CA ALA A 47 -23.66 -7.05 -4.91
C ALA A 47 -22.75 -7.30 -6.13
N LEU A 48 -23.01 -6.63 -7.27
CA LEU A 48 -22.17 -6.73 -8.45
C LEU A 48 -20.78 -6.11 -8.24
N SER A 49 -20.71 -4.97 -7.55
CA SER A 49 -19.43 -4.38 -7.17
C SER A 49 -18.64 -5.37 -6.33
N GLN A 50 -19.26 -5.96 -5.30
CA GLN A 50 -18.61 -6.95 -4.44
C GLN A 50 -18.14 -8.18 -5.22
N LYS A 51 -18.93 -8.65 -6.20
CA LYS A 51 -18.54 -9.75 -7.10
C LYS A 51 -17.27 -9.43 -7.88
N CYS A 52 -17.15 -8.23 -8.43
CA CYS A 52 -15.92 -7.79 -9.12
C CYS A 52 -14.72 -7.70 -8.18
N GLN A 53 -14.92 -7.23 -6.95
CA GLN A 53 -13.83 -7.18 -5.95
C GLN A 53 -13.38 -8.58 -5.55
N ASN A 54 -14.32 -9.51 -5.34
CA ASN A 54 -14.02 -10.90 -4.98
C ASN A 54 -13.23 -11.58 -6.09
N PHE A 55 -13.61 -11.39 -7.35
CA PHE A 55 -12.88 -11.94 -8.49
C PHE A 55 -11.38 -11.61 -8.45
N VAL A 56 -11.00 -10.37 -8.15
CA VAL A 56 -9.58 -10.00 -8.06
C VAL A 56 -8.90 -10.62 -6.82
N VAL A 57 -9.61 -10.75 -5.71
CA VAL A 57 -9.09 -11.45 -4.53
C VAL A 57 -8.86 -12.93 -4.84
N ASP A 58 -9.79 -13.58 -5.53
CA ASP A 58 -9.66 -14.97 -5.93
C ASP A 58 -8.45 -15.16 -6.87
N LEU A 59 -8.13 -14.17 -7.71
CA LEU A 59 -6.89 -14.17 -8.50
C LEU A 59 -5.63 -14.05 -7.63
N LEU A 60 -5.65 -13.25 -6.56
CA LEU A 60 -4.54 -13.17 -5.59
C LEU A 60 -4.34 -14.50 -4.85
N ASP A 61 -5.43 -15.21 -4.54
CA ASP A 61 -5.38 -16.52 -3.89
C ASP A 61 -4.71 -17.60 -4.76
N GLN A 62 -4.67 -17.42 -6.09
CA GLN A 62 -4.00 -18.35 -7.00
C GLN A 62 -2.48 -18.12 -7.11
N ILE A 63 -1.95 -17.03 -6.54
CA ILE A 63 -0.52 -16.71 -6.63
C ILE A 63 0.27 -17.61 -5.69
N ARG A 64 1.30 -18.30 -6.24
CA ARG A 64 2.09 -19.27 -5.47
C ARG A 64 3.47 -18.76 -5.09
N GLY A 65 3.99 -17.76 -5.79
CA GLY A 65 5.33 -17.20 -5.59
C GLY A 65 5.35 -15.74 -5.14
N SER A 66 6.40 -15.35 -4.43
CA SER A 66 6.70 -13.94 -4.13
C SER A 66 6.95 -13.13 -5.39
N ASP A 67 7.55 -13.75 -6.40
CA ASP A 67 7.96 -13.08 -7.64
C ASP A 67 6.73 -12.74 -8.49
N GLU A 68 5.77 -13.68 -8.59
CA GLU A 68 4.47 -13.47 -9.25
C GLU A 68 3.68 -12.35 -8.55
N LEU A 69 3.68 -12.37 -7.21
CA LEU A 69 3.03 -11.34 -6.41
C LEU A 69 3.65 -9.96 -6.65
N GLU A 70 4.99 -9.88 -6.67
CA GLU A 70 5.70 -8.64 -6.93
C GLU A 70 5.39 -8.11 -8.33
N ILE A 71 5.39 -8.97 -9.35
CA ILE A 71 5.04 -8.61 -10.72
C ILE A 71 3.63 -8.02 -10.76
N LEU A 72 2.65 -8.72 -10.17
CA LEU A 72 1.26 -8.27 -10.15
C LEU A 72 1.09 -6.93 -9.44
N LEU A 73 1.75 -6.75 -8.28
CA LEU A 73 1.62 -5.52 -7.48
C LEU A 73 2.34 -4.32 -8.08
N ASN A 74 3.33 -4.53 -8.94
CA ASN A 74 4.06 -3.47 -9.64
C ASN A 74 3.60 -3.29 -11.10
N TYR A 75 2.68 -4.11 -11.62
CA TYR A 75 2.26 -4.05 -13.01
C TYR A 75 1.56 -2.72 -13.37
N GLU A 76 2.12 -1.99 -14.32
CA GLU A 76 1.54 -0.80 -14.95
C GLU A 76 1.36 -1.03 -16.46
N PRO A 77 0.18 -0.79 -17.04
CA PRO A 77 -0.10 -1.12 -18.43
C PRO A 77 0.40 -0.06 -19.44
N SER A 78 1.10 0.99 -18.97
CA SER A 78 1.55 2.06 -19.84
C SER A 78 2.73 1.59 -20.71
N ASP A 79 2.67 1.86 -22.01
CA ASP A 79 3.77 1.75 -23.00
C ASP A 79 5.01 2.57 -22.63
N ARG A 80 5.03 3.19 -21.45
CA ARG A 80 6.18 3.78 -20.79
C ARG A 80 6.86 2.74 -19.92
N TRP A 81 7.27 1.62 -20.52
CA TRP A 81 8.50 0.96 -20.12
C TRP A 81 9.65 1.91 -20.49
N THR A 82 9.68 3.12 -19.92
CA THR A 82 10.93 3.87 -19.85
C THR A 82 11.87 2.92 -19.16
N VAL A 83 12.93 2.57 -19.87
CA VAL A 83 14.02 1.70 -19.48
C VAL A 83 14.63 2.23 -18.18
N ARG A 84 13.94 2.07 -17.05
CA ARG A 84 14.56 2.06 -15.75
C ARG A 84 14.87 0.59 -15.55
N GLU A 85 15.96 0.21 -16.21
CA GLU A 85 16.78 -0.93 -15.88
C GLU A 85 16.57 -1.23 -14.38
N ARG A 86 16.12 -2.44 -14.05
CA ARG A 86 15.96 -2.89 -12.67
C ARG A 86 17.35 -2.83 -12.01
N VAL A 87 17.77 -1.64 -11.59
CA VAL A 87 18.86 -1.47 -10.67
C VAL A 87 18.32 -2.02 -9.37
N VAL A 88 18.79 -3.21 -9.03
CA VAL A 88 18.57 -3.87 -7.75
C VAL A 88 18.71 -2.81 -6.64
N GLY A 89 17.58 -2.39 -6.05
CA GLY A 89 17.56 -1.36 -5.01
C GLY A 89 16.67 -0.13 -5.27
N GLU A 90 16.09 0.04 -6.47
CA GLU A 90 14.98 1.00 -6.61
C GLU A 90 13.68 0.43 -6.05
N ARG A 91 13.05 1.21 -5.18
CA ARG A 91 11.88 0.83 -4.38
C ARG A 91 10.77 0.28 -5.27
N MET A 92 10.17 -0.84 -4.86
CA MET A 92 8.88 -1.29 -5.40
C MET A 92 7.90 -0.10 -5.33
N GLU A 93 7.54 0.46 -6.48
CA GLU A 93 6.62 1.58 -6.52
C GLU A 93 5.18 1.13 -6.23
N LEU A 94 4.92 -0.19 -6.25
CA LEU A 94 3.66 -0.83 -5.90
C LEU A 94 2.49 -0.18 -6.66
N ALA A 95 2.69 0.09 -7.95
CA ALA A 95 1.78 0.86 -8.79
C ALA A 95 0.36 0.29 -8.77
N ARG A 96 0.22 -1.03 -8.94
CA ARG A 96 -1.07 -1.72 -8.90
C ARG A 96 -1.71 -1.67 -7.52
N LEU A 97 -0.92 -1.74 -6.46
CA LEU A 97 -1.42 -1.64 -5.09
C LEU A 97 -1.91 -0.22 -4.77
N LYS A 98 -1.18 0.82 -5.20
CA LYS A 98 -1.62 2.22 -5.07
C LYS A 98 -2.93 2.45 -5.81
N LEU A 99 -3.05 1.89 -7.01
CA LEU A 99 -4.28 1.93 -7.80
C LEU A 99 -5.44 1.21 -7.09
N ALA A 100 -5.18 0.05 -6.48
CA ALA A 100 -6.17 -0.66 -5.67
C ALA A 100 -6.67 0.20 -4.49
N VAL A 101 -5.78 0.96 -3.83
CA VAL A 101 -6.15 1.92 -2.77
C VAL A 101 -7.01 3.06 -3.34
N GLN A 102 -6.66 3.63 -4.49
CA GLN A 102 -7.43 4.69 -5.16
C GLN A 102 -8.86 4.22 -5.48
N PHE A 103 -9.00 3.01 -6.04
CA PHE A 103 -10.29 2.39 -6.28
C PHE A 103 -10.91 1.76 -5.02
N ARG A 104 -10.40 2.02 -3.81
CA ARG A 104 -10.97 1.54 -2.54
C ARG A 104 -11.21 0.02 -2.50
N GLN A 105 -10.26 -0.76 -2.98
CA GLN A 105 -10.27 -2.22 -3.02
C GLN A 105 -9.79 -2.82 -1.70
N LYS A 106 -10.60 -2.70 -0.64
CA LYS A 106 -10.17 -3.01 0.73
C LYS A 106 -9.73 -4.46 0.91
N ARG A 107 -10.47 -5.42 0.35
CA ARG A 107 -10.16 -6.86 0.49
C ARG A 107 -8.87 -7.25 -0.22
N PHE A 108 -8.63 -6.68 -1.40
CA PHE A 108 -7.39 -6.86 -2.13
C PHE A 108 -6.18 -6.35 -1.34
N VAL A 109 -6.26 -5.12 -0.82
CA VAL A 109 -5.16 -4.52 -0.04
C VAL A 109 -4.93 -5.29 1.26
N ALA A 110 -6.00 -5.70 1.95
CA ALA A 110 -5.93 -6.45 3.20
C ALA A 110 -5.54 -7.93 3.05
N HIS A 111 -5.34 -8.41 1.81
CA HIS A 111 -5.01 -9.80 1.54
C HIS A 111 -3.69 -10.21 2.23
N PRO A 112 -3.59 -11.41 2.85
CA PRO A 112 -2.40 -11.84 3.59
C PRO A 112 -1.10 -11.71 2.80
N ASN A 113 -1.10 -12.10 1.52
CA ASN A 113 0.08 -11.99 0.65
C ASN A 113 0.54 -10.54 0.48
N CYS A 114 -0.40 -9.62 0.22
CA CYS A 114 -0.11 -8.19 0.09
C CYS A 114 0.40 -7.59 1.41
N GLN A 115 -0.24 -7.93 2.53
CA GLN A 115 0.15 -7.46 3.86
C GLN A 115 1.52 -7.99 4.27
N GLN A 116 1.84 -9.25 3.95
CA GLN A 116 3.16 -9.81 4.22
C GLN A 116 4.24 -9.05 3.45
N LEU A 117 4.05 -8.81 2.15
CA LEU A 117 4.99 -8.02 1.34
C LEU A 117 5.15 -6.60 1.87
N LEU A 118 4.04 -5.90 2.14
CA LEU A 118 4.07 -4.56 2.73
C LEU A 118 4.83 -4.53 4.05
N THR A 119 4.65 -5.55 4.89
CA THR A 119 5.33 -5.64 6.18
C THR A 119 6.82 -5.90 6.01
N LEU A 120 7.23 -6.64 4.97
CA LEU A 120 8.65 -6.84 4.62
C LEU A 120 9.29 -5.51 4.18
N ILE A 121 8.62 -4.76 3.30
CA ILE A 121 9.08 -3.44 2.85
C ILE A 121 9.13 -2.45 4.02
N TRP A 122 8.12 -2.50 4.90
CA TRP A 122 8.02 -1.59 6.04
C TRP A 122 9.17 -1.74 7.05
N TYR A 123 9.57 -2.98 7.34
CA TYR A 123 10.65 -3.30 8.27
C TYR A 123 11.98 -3.65 7.59
N GLU A 124 12.14 -3.27 6.32
CA GLU A 124 13.33 -3.59 5.55
C GLU A 124 14.61 -3.09 6.23
N GLY A 125 15.59 -3.98 6.38
CA GLY A 125 16.88 -3.69 7.01
C GLY A 125 16.80 -3.45 8.52
N LEU A 126 15.76 -3.92 9.20
CA LEU A 126 15.70 -4.09 10.65
C LEU A 126 15.72 -5.60 10.97
N PRO A 127 16.90 -6.22 11.06
CA PRO A 127 17.01 -7.68 11.20
C PRO A 127 16.28 -8.14 12.45
N GLY A 128 15.34 -9.05 12.27
CA GLY A 128 14.64 -9.69 13.39
C GLY A 128 13.66 -8.79 14.16
N PHE A 129 13.40 -7.53 13.75
CA PHE A 129 12.50 -6.62 14.50
C PHE A 129 11.16 -7.27 14.82
N ARG A 130 10.58 -8.03 13.88
CA ARG A 130 9.32 -8.75 14.10
C ARG A 130 9.41 -9.79 15.22
N ARG A 131 10.55 -10.46 15.38
CA ARG A 131 10.82 -11.53 16.36
C ARG A 131 11.47 -11.03 17.66
N MET A 132 11.81 -9.74 17.76
CA MET A 132 12.39 -9.16 18.98
C MET A 132 11.38 -9.14 20.13
N ASN A 133 11.89 -9.23 21.36
CA ASN A 133 11.06 -9.01 22.55
C ASN A 133 10.45 -7.61 22.52
N GLU A 134 9.23 -7.48 23.02
CA GLU A 134 8.50 -6.21 23.03
C GLU A 134 9.27 -5.08 23.74
N LEU A 135 10.00 -5.41 24.81
CA LEU A 135 10.85 -4.43 25.52
C LEU A 135 11.94 -3.83 24.62
N PHE A 136 12.62 -4.66 23.81
CA PHE A 136 13.64 -4.17 22.89
C PHE A 136 13.05 -3.35 21.76
N LYS A 137 11.86 -3.72 21.26
CA LYS A 137 11.13 -2.91 20.26
C LYS A 137 10.81 -1.52 20.82
N VAL A 138 10.25 -1.45 22.03
CA VAL A 138 9.93 -0.19 22.70
C VAL A 138 11.19 0.65 22.92
N LEU A 139 12.28 0.04 23.39
CA LEU A 139 13.54 0.74 23.59
C LEU A 139 14.10 1.32 22.28
N LEU A 140 14.10 0.54 21.19
CA LEU A 140 14.54 1.02 19.88
C LEU A 140 13.69 2.20 19.39
N ILE A 141 12.37 2.10 19.54
CA ILE A 141 11.42 3.16 19.17
C ILE A 141 11.71 4.43 19.97
N LEU A 142 11.96 4.33 21.28
CA LEU A 142 12.30 5.47 22.13
C LEU A 142 13.63 6.11 21.73
N ILE A 143 14.67 5.31 21.50
CA ILE A 143 16.00 5.80 21.12
C ILE A 143 15.93 6.55 19.78
N VAL A 144 15.32 5.95 18.74
CA VAL A 144 15.19 6.59 17.43
C VAL A 144 14.35 7.87 17.52
N SER A 145 13.26 7.84 18.32
CA SER A 145 12.42 9.02 18.55
C SER A 145 13.17 10.13 19.24
N LEU A 146 14.03 9.84 20.23
CA LEU A 146 14.81 10.87 20.93
C LEU A 146 15.94 11.42 20.04
N CYS A 147 16.55 10.56 19.24
CA CYS A 147 17.63 10.92 18.32
C CYS A 147 17.14 11.56 17.00
N PHE A 148 15.83 11.75 16.81
CA PHE A 148 15.27 12.27 15.55
C PHE A 148 15.89 13.57 15.02
N PRO A 149 16.30 14.59 15.83
CA PRO A 149 16.86 15.82 15.26
C PRO A 149 18.25 15.58 14.68
N ILE A 150 19.06 14.76 15.35
CA ILE A 150 20.40 14.38 14.90
C ILE A 150 20.29 13.52 13.63
N LEU A 151 19.40 12.53 13.64
CA LEU A 151 19.15 11.66 12.49
C LEU A 151 18.68 12.46 11.26
N SER A 152 17.80 13.44 11.45
CA SER A 152 17.32 14.32 10.39
C SER A 152 18.43 15.22 9.83
N LEU A 153 19.34 15.70 10.69
CA LEU A 153 20.50 16.49 10.26
C LEU A 153 21.48 15.66 9.42
N PHE A 154 21.80 14.43 9.85
CA PHE A 154 22.63 13.52 9.07
C PHE A 154 22.01 13.18 7.71
N TYR A 155 20.68 13.03 7.66
CA TYR A 155 19.97 12.80 6.41
C TYR A 155 20.11 14.00 5.44
N LEU A 156 20.15 15.23 5.95
CA LEU A 156 20.34 16.44 5.14
C LEU A 156 21.78 16.60 4.63
N ILE A 157 22.76 16.39 5.51
CA ILE A 157 24.18 16.64 5.21
C ILE A 157 24.82 15.50 4.41
N ALA A 158 24.54 14.25 4.80
CA ALA A 158 25.19 13.07 4.24
C ALA A 158 24.18 11.96 3.89
N PRO A 159 23.28 12.19 2.91
CA PRO A 159 22.18 11.26 2.59
C PRO A 159 22.64 9.88 2.08
N ARG A 160 23.88 9.76 1.58
CA ARG A 160 24.46 8.49 1.11
C ARG A 160 25.17 7.69 2.22
N SER A 161 25.37 8.27 3.40
CA SER A 161 25.97 7.58 4.55
C SER A 161 25.11 6.41 5.04
N THR A 162 25.69 5.50 5.84
CA THR A 162 24.96 4.38 6.47
C THR A 162 23.78 4.88 7.32
N VAL A 163 23.97 5.97 8.08
CA VAL A 163 22.93 6.62 8.88
C VAL A 163 21.88 7.28 7.99
N GLY A 164 22.29 7.99 6.93
CA GLY A 164 21.37 8.58 5.96
C GLY A 164 20.49 7.54 5.26
N GLN A 165 21.07 6.40 4.87
CA GLN A 165 20.33 5.26 4.31
C GLN A 165 19.42 4.59 5.35
N PHE A 166 19.83 4.52 6.61
CA PHE A 166 18.99 4.02 7.70
C PHE A 166 17.73 4.89 7.88
N VAL A 167 17.86 6.22 7.86
CA VAL A 167 16.73 7.16 7.98
C VAL A 167 15.78 7.09 6.76
N ARG A 168 16.28 6.68 5.59
CA ARG A 168 15.45 6.49 4.39
C ARG A 168 14.43 5.35 4.51
N LYS A 169 14.64 4.41 5.43
CA LYS A 169 13.73 3.27 5.66
C LYS A 169 12.37 3.77 6.12
N PRO A 170 11.26 3.18 5.62
CA PRO A 170 9.91 3.73 5.83
C PRO A 170 9.53 3.80 7.32
N PHE A 171 9.79 2.74 8.09
CA PHE A 171 9.50 2.75 9.54
C PHE A 171 10.29 3.81 10.31
N ILE A 172 11.58 3.99 10.01
CA ILE A 172 12.42 5.00 10.68
C ILE A 172 11.97 6.41 10.31
N LYS A 173 11.69 6.66 9.03
CA LYS A 173 11.14 7.94 8.57
C LYS A 173 9.81 8.26 9.29
N PHE A 174 8.91 7.29 9.38
CA PHE A 174 7.65 7.44 10.11
C PHE A 174 7.89 7.85 11.57
N LEU A 175 8.83 7.18 12.24
CA LEU A 175 9.14 7.45 13.64
C LEU A 175 9.71 8.85 13.85
N CYS A 176 10.62 9.29 12.98
CA CYS A 176 11.15 10.66 13.02
C CYS A 176 10.04 11.71 12.82
N HIS A 177 9.12 11.48 11.88
CA HIS A 177 7.98 12.38 11.68
C HIS A 177 7.04 12.42 12.90
N ALA A 178 6.72 11.25 13.46
CA ALA A 178 5.88 11.15 14.65
C ALA A 178 6.52 11.85 15.86
N ALA A 179 7.81 11.60 16.11
CA ALA A 179 8.56 12.24 17.19
C ALA A 179 8.60 13.77 17.02
N SER A 180 8.91 14.26 15.81
CA SER A 180 8.88 15.69 15.50
C SER A 180 7.51 16.31 15.79
N TYR A 181 6.42 15.65 15.37
CA TYR A 181 5.06 16.12 15.62
C TYR A 181 4.71 16.15 17.11
N CYS A 182 5.08 15.11 17.87
CA CYS A 182 4.91 15.09 19.33
C CYS A 182 5.68 16.23 20.01
N THR A 183 6.92 16.52 19.60
CA THR A 183 7.67 17.66 20.16
C THR A 183 7.06 19.01 19.83
N PHE A 184 6.48 19.15 18.63
CA PHE A 184 5.74 20.35 18.23
C PHE A 184 4.52 20.55 19.14
N ILE A 185 3.68 19.52 19.31
CA ILE A 185 2.52 19.57 20.21
C ILE A 185 2.93 19.93 21.64
N ARG A 186 3.98 19.29 22.17
CA ARG A 186 4.48 19.56 23.53
C ARG A 186 4.91 21.02 23.71
N LYS A 187 5.61 21.58 22.72
CA LYS A 187 6.00 23.00 22.75
C LYS A 187 4.78 23.91 22.68
N TRP A 188 3.82 23.59 21.81
CA TRP A 188 2.61 24.36 21.63
C TRP A 188 1.72 24.37 22.89
N SER A 189 1.53 23.21 23.54
CA SER A 189 0.78 23.14 24.80
C SER A 189 1.45 23.92 25.92
N SER A 190 2.79 23.88 26.01
CA SER A 190 3.55 24.67 26.97
C SER A 190 3.42 26.18 26.76
N LEU A 191 3.20 26.62 25.51
CA LEU A 191 3.03 28.03 25.16
C LEU A 191 1.62 28.54 25.49
N MET A 192 0.59 27.69 25.48
CA MET A 192 -0.78 28.08 25.85
C MET A 192 -1.03 28.14 27.36
N ILE A 193 -0.20 27.47 28.16
CA ILE A 193 -0.31 27.42 29.63
C ILE A 193 0.51 28.56 30.28
N SER A 194 1.43 29.18 29.53
CA SER A 194 2.22 30.35 29.94
C SER A 194 1.55 31.65 29.53
#